data_AF-A0A101Y2V2-F1
#
_entry.id   AF-A0A101Y2V2-F1
#
_cell.length_a   1.000
_cell.length_b   1.000
_cell.length_c   1.000
_cell.angle_alpha   90.00
_cell.angle_beta   90.00
_cell.angle_gamma   90.00
#
_symmetry.space_group_name_H-M   'P 1'
#
loop_
_entity.id
_entity.type
_entity.pdbx_description
1 polymer ?
#
loop_
_entity_poly.entity_id
_entity_poly.type
_entity_poly.pdbx_seq_one_letter_code
_entity_poly.pdbx_strand_id
1 'polypeptide(L)'
;MNALRRVWEHFEEGFIAFLLAAMTLITFVYVILNNFYTLFYWLGDHFGGNEFLLGIGDAILDMAQAMTWSNALTKAMFGWLIFFGLAYGVRTAGHIGVDALVKLAPRGVQRVIGIIACSACLGYAGLIAVGSYDWVYTLFKAGIGAEDLGHYGIKQWHIGMIVPFGYAMVFIRFLEILVRILRDQ
;
A
#
# COMPACT_ATOMS: atom_id res chain seq x y z
N MET A 1 4.97 24.30 16.49
CA MET A 1 5.06 23.52 15.23
C MET A 1 5.53 22.06 15.40
N ASN A 2 6.05 21.65 16.57
CA ASN A 2 6.60 20.29 16.76
C ASN A 2 5.58 19.21 17.20
N ALA A 3 4.39 19.61 17.67
CA ALA A 3 3.35 18.66 18.10
C ALA A 3 2.59 18.07 16.89
N LEU A 4 2.13 18.93 15.96
CA LEU A 4 1.43 18.51 14.74
C LEU A 4 2.29 17.58 13.87
N ARG A 5 3.59 17.87 13.73
CA ARG A 5 4.52 17.00 13.00
C ARG A 5 4.64 15.63 13.67
N ARG A 6 4.84 15.58 14.98
CA ARG A 6 4.93 14.30 15.71
C ARG A 6 3.67 13.45 15.60
N VAL A 7 2.49 14.07 15.70
CA VAL A 7 1.21 13.36 15.56
C VAL A 7 1.09 12.77 14.16
N TRP A 8 1.44 13.55 13.13
CA TRP A 8 1.43 13.08 11.75
C TRP A 8 2.38 11.91 11.51
N GLU A 9 3.59 11.99 12.07
CA GLU A 9 4.61 10.95 11.95
C GLU A 9 4.18 9.62 12.58
N HIS A 10 3.63 9.66 13.81
CA HIS A 10 3.12 8.45 14.46
C HIS A 10 1.87 7.90 13.76
N PHE A 11 1.07 8.78 13.15
CA PHE A 11 -0.06 8.35 12.34
C PHE A 11 0.38 7.61 11.08
N GLU A 12 1.35 8.12 10.32
CA GLU A 12 1.89 7.44 9.13
C GLU A 12 2.43 6.04 9.49
N GLU A 13 3.25 5.95 10.54
CA GLU A 13 3.84 4.69 11.02
C GLU A 13 2.76 3.71 11.51
N GLY A 14 1.81 4.19 12.31
CA GLY A 14 0.70 3.38 12.80
C GLY A 14 -0.23 2.92 11.68
N PHE A 15 -0.46 3.76 10.67
CA PHE A 15 -1.30 3.42 9.53
C PHE A 15 -0.66 2.37 8.62
N ILE A 16 0.65 2.47 8.36
CA ILE A 16 1.42 1.44 7.65
C ILE A 16 1.37 0.11 8.40
N ALA A 17 1.62 0.11 9.70
CA ALA A 17 1.57 -1.09 10.53
C ALA A 17 0.16 -1.71 10.55
N PHE A 18 -0.88 -0.87 10.65
CA PHE A 18 -2.27 -1.30 10.56
C PHE A 18 -2.59 -1.95 9.21
N LEU A 19 -2.22 -1.31 8.10
CA LEU A 19 -2.45 -1.86 6.76
C LEU A 19 -1.74 -3.21 6.58
N LEU A 20 -0.50 -3.33 7.04
CA LEU A 20 0.26 -4.57 6.98
C LEU A 20 -0.39 -5.68 7.82
N ALA A 21 -0.77 -5.37 9.06
CA ALA A 21 -1.42 -6.32 9.97
C ALA A 21 -2.79 -6.77 9.44
N ALA A 22 -3.61 -5.85 8.95
CA ALA A 22 -4.93 -6.20 8.41
C ALA A 22 -4.81 -6.98 7.10
N MET A 23 -3.87 -6.63 6.21
CA MET A 23 -3.62 -7.37 4.97
C MET A 23 -3.16 -8.81 5.27
N THR A 24 -2.21 -8.97 6.19
CA THR A 24 -1.75 -10.30 6.63
C THR A 24 -2.87 -11.11 7.28
N LEU A 25 -3.70 -10.50 8.13
CA LEU A 25 -4.85 -11.18 8.72
C LEU A 25 -5.88 -11.65 7.68
N ILE A 26 -6.24 -10.78 6.73
CA ILE A 26 -7.19 -11.13 5.66
C ILE A 26 -6.65 -12.30 4.82
N THR A 27 -5.40 -12.20 4.39
CA THR A 27 -4.75 -13.26 3.59
C THR A 27 -4.61 -14.56 4.37
N PHE A 28 -4.28 -14.48 5.66
CA PHE A 28 -4.19 -15.65 6.54
C PHE A 28 -5.53 -16.36 6.67
N VAL A 29 -6.61 -15.63 6.94
CA VAL A 29 -7.97 -16.21 7.01
C VAL A 29 -8.37 -16.80 5.67
N TYR A 30 -8.12 -16.10 4.56
CA TYR A 30 -8.41 -16.62 3.22
C TYR A 30 -7.68 -17.93 2.94
N VAL A 31 -6.38 -18.00 3.26
CA VAL A 31 -5.57 -19.22 3.07
C VAL A 31 -6.06 -20.35 3.97
N ILE A 32 -6.39 -20.08 5.24
CA ILE A 32 -6.97 -21.09 6.13
C ILE A 32 -8.25 -21.64 5.53
N LEU A 33 -9.21 -20.78 5.20
CA LEU A 33 -10.50 -21.23 4.68
C LEU A 33 -10.33 -22.06 3.42
N ASN A 34 -9.48 -21.63 2.48
CA ASN A 34 -9.27 -22.34 1.21
C ASN A 34 -8.50 -23.67 1.34
N ASN A 35 -7.75 -23.88 2.42
CA ASN A 35 -6.98 -25.12 2.63
C ASN A 35 -7.60 -26.03 3.68
N PHE A 36 -8.42 -25.52 4.61
CA PHE A 36 -8.98 -26.32 5.69
C PHE A 36 -10.17 -27.16 5.25
N TYR A 37 -11.03 -26.69 4.35
CA TYR A 37 -12.19 -27.50 3.92
C TYR A 37 -11.75 -28.82 3.27
N THR A 38 -10.65 -28.82 2.51
CA THR A 38 -10.12 -30.03 1.86
C THR A 38 -9.63 -31.05 2.88
N LEU A 39 -9.04 -30.60 4.00
CA LEU A 39 -8.63 -31.45 5.10
C LEU A 39 -9.85 -32.16 5.74
N PHE A 40 -10.94 -31.43 5.98
CA PHE A 40 -12.14 -32.00 6.58
C PHE A 40 -12.86 -32.98 5.65
N TYR A 41 -12.92 -32.70 4.35
CA TYR A 41 -13.45 -33.68 3.38
C TYR A 41 -12.63 -34.95 3.34
N TRP A 42 -11.29 -34.83 3.27
CA TRP A 42 -10.41 -35.99 3.30
C TRP A 42 -10.60 -36.83 4.57
N LEU A 43 -10.73 -36.18 5.73
CA LEU A 43 -10.95 -36.85 7.00
C LEU A 43 -12.32 -37.53 7.06
N GLY A 44 -13.37 -36.86 6.57
CA GLY A 44 -14.73 -37.40 6.50
C GLY A 44 -14.81 -38.67 5.65
N ASP A 45 -14.18 -38.65 4.47
CA ASP A 45 -14.11 -39.82 3.58
C ASP A 45 -13.28 -40.95 4.19
N HIS A 46 -12.16 -40.62 4.85
CA HIS A 46 -11.31 -41.62 5.50
C HIS A 46 -12.04 -42.36 6.64
N PHE A 47 -12.88 -41.66 7.39
CA PHE A 47 -13.74 -42.25 8.44
C PHE A 47 -15.05 -42.85 7.90
N GLY A 48 -15.08 -43.25 6.63
CA GLY A 48 -16.22 -43.96 6.03
C GLY A 48 -17.41 -43.07 5.70
N GLY A 49 -17.17 -41.82 5.33
CA GLY A 49 -18.22 -40.86 4.97
C GLY A 49 -18.89 -40.26 6.20
N ASN A 50 -18.11 -39.86 7.21
CA ASN A 50 -18.65 -39.27 8.43
C ASN A 50 -19.33 -37.91 8.13
N GLU A 51 -20.66 -37.89 8.20
CA GLU A 51 -21.49 -36.72 7.87
C GLU A 51 -21.13 -35.47 8.68
N PHE A 52 -20.67 -35.62 9.93
CA PHE A 52 -20.28 -34.48 10.77
C PHE A 52 -19.01 -33.80 10.23
N LEU A 53 -17.99 -34.57 9.86
CA LEU A 53 -16.76 -34.02 9.29
C LEU A 53 -16.97 -33.41 7.91
N LEU A 54 -17.80 -34.04 7.08
CA LEU A 54 -18.19 -33.51 5.77
C LEU A 54 -18.99 -32.20 5.94
N GLY A 55 -19.91 -32.13 6.90
CA GLY A 55 -20.67 -30.92 7.21
C GLY A 55 -19.80 -29.76 7.72
N ILE A 56 -18.71 -30.04 8.44
CA ILE A 56 -17.70 -29.01 8.76
C ILE A 56 -16.99 -28.53 7.49
N GLY A 57 -16.63 -29.46 6.59
CA GLY A 57 -16.06 -29.15 5.28
C GLY A 57 -16.95 -28.20 4.47
N ASP A 58 -18.24 -28.53 4.37
CA ASP A 58 -19.25 -27.71 3.69
C ASP A 58 -19.36 -26.30 4.31
N ALA A 59 -19.44 -26.22 5.65
CA ALA A 59 -19.51 -24.91 6.32
C ALA A 59 -18.28 -24.03 6.06
N ILE A 60 -17.08 -24.62 6.05
CA ILE A 60 -15.83 -23.89 5.75
C ILE A 60 -15.79 -23.49 4.27
N LEU A 61 -16.24 -24.36 3.36
CA LEU A 61 -16.33 -24.08 1.94
C LEU A 61 -17.27 -22.91 1.66
N ASP A 62 -18.45 -22.90 2.28
CA ASP A 62 -19.42 -21.80 2.18
C ASP A 62 -18.81 -20.48 2.65
N MET A 63 -18.09 -20.50 3.77
CA MET A 63 -17.36 -19.33 4.28
C MET A 63 -16.25 -18.87 3.31
N ALA A 64 -15.50 -19.80 2.72
CA ALA A 64 -14.45 -19.50 1.76
C ALA A 64 -15.02 -18.84 0.50
N GLN A 65 -16.12 -19.39 -0.03
CA GLN A 65 -16.81 -18.88 -1.22
C GLN A 65 -17.45 -17.51 -0.99
N ALA A 66 -17.93 -17.22 0.22
CA ALA A 66 -18.46 -15.90 0.57
C ALA A 66 -17.37 -14.81 0.63
N MET A 67 -16.09 -15.18 0.72
CA MET A 67 -14.96 -14.27 0.92
C MET A 67 -14.31 -13.78 -0.39
N THR A 68 -15.09 -13.61 -1.46
CA THR A 68 -14.61 -13.14 -2.79
C THR A 68 -13.90 -11.78 -2.72
N TRP A 69 -14.38 -10.89 -1.85
CA TRP A 69 -13.87 -9.54 -1.63
C TRP A 69 -12.44 -9.47 -1.07
N SER A 70 -11.92 -10.56 -0.48
CA SER A 70 -10.63 -10.56 0.21
C SER A 70 -9.47 -10.18 -0.71
N ASN A 71 -9.46 -10.72 -1.94
CA ASN A 71 -8.40 -10.45 -2.91
C ASN A 71 -8.40 -8.97 -3.31
N ALA A 72 -9.57 -8.43 -3.65
CA ALA A 72 -9.69 -7.04 -4.06
C ALA A 72 -9.36 -6.08 -2.91
N LEU A 73 -9.75 -6.40 -1.67
CA LEU A 73 -9.42 -5.59 -0.49
C LEU A 73 -7.91 -5.63 -0.20
N THR A 74 -7.30 -6.82 -0.27
CA THR A 74 -5.86 -6.99 -0.06
C THR A 74 -5.05 -6.18 -1.08
N LYS A 75 -5.43 -6.19 -2.37
CA LYS A 75 -4.82 -5.33 -3.40
C LYS A 75 -4.97 -3.84 -3.08
N ALA A 76 -6.15 -3.41 -2.64
CA ALA A 76 -6.40 -2.02 -2.27
C ALA A 76 -5.50 -1.60 -1.10
N MET A 77 -5.46 -2.41 -0.03
CA MET A 77 -4.61 -2.18 1.14
C MET A 77 -3.13 -2.16 0.78
N PHE A 78 -2.68 -3.06 -0.09
CA PHE A 78 -1.31 -3.09 -0.58
C PHE A 78 -0.96 -1.83 -1.38
N GLY A 79 -1.86 -1.37 -2.26
CA GLY A 79 -1.69 -0.10 -2.96
C GLY A 79 -1.53 1.07 -1.98
N TRP A 80 -2.35 1.12 -0.94
CA TRP A 80 -2.23 2.14 0.10
C TRP A 80 -0.93 2.04 0.88
N LEU A 81 -0.52 0.82 1.23
CA LEU A 81 0.75 0.55 1.90
C LEU A 81 1.95 1.05 1.09
N ILE A 82 1.95 0.86 -0.24
CA ILE A 82 3.04 1.32 -1.11
C ILE A 82 3.20 2.85 -1.03
N PHE A 83 2.11 3.61 -1.15
CA PHE A 83 2.20 5.07 -1.21
C PHE A 83 2.58 5.70 0.13
N PHE A 84 1.99 5.22 1.23
CA PHE A 84 2.41 5.64 2.57
C PHE A 84 3.83 5.18 2.88
N GLY A 85 4.20 3.96 2.50
CA GLY A 85 5.54 3.41 2.65
C GLY A 85 6.59 4.18 1.85
N LEU A 86 6.28 4.65 0.65
CA LEU A 86 7.18 5.47 -0.17
C LEU A 86 7.42 6.83 0.49
N ALA A 87 6.36 7.51 0.94
CA ALA A 87 6.49 8.78 1.66
C ALA A 87 7.32 8.63 2.95
N TYR A 88 7.07 7.56 3.71
CA TYR A 88 7.83 7.22 4.91
C TYR A 88 9.30 6.87 4.60
N GLY A 89 9.55 6.12 3.52
CA GLY A 89 10.88 5.72 3.07
C GLY A 89 11.75 6.91 2.65
N VAL A 90 11.17 7.91 1.99
CA VAL A 90 11.86 9.18 1.66
C VAL A 90 12.26 9.92 2.94
N ARG A 91 11.38 9.98 3.95
CA ARG A 91 11.67 10.62 5.24
C ARG A 91 12.79 9.93 6.01
N THR A 92 12.81 8.60 6.02
CA THR A 92 13.79 7.80 6.78
C THR A 92 15.12 7.59 6.05
N ALA A 93 15.30 8.21 4.87
CA ALA A 93 16.52 8.13 4.07
C ALA A 93 16.93 6.68 3.72
N GLY A 94 15.95 5.86 3.30
CA GLY A 94 16.18 4.45 2.93
C GLY A 94 16.97 4.21 1.64
N HIS A 95 17.62 5.22 1.06
CA HIS A 95 18.41 5.09 -0.17
C HIS A 95 19.90 4.83 0.12
N ILE A 96 20.17 4.07 1.17
CA ILE A 96 21.51 3.72 1.70
C ILE A 96 22.45 3.24 0.58
N GLY A 97 21.94 2.52 -0.44
CA GLY A 97 22.73 2.04 -1.57
C GLY A 97 23.23 3.14 -2.52
N VAL A 98 22.37 4.09 -2.89
CA VAL A 98 22.78 5.24 -3.73
C VAL A 98 23.64 6.21 -2.91
N ASP A 99 23.32 6.38 -1.64
CA ASP A 99 24.10 7.18 -0.70
C ASP A 99 25.55 6.69 -0.57
N ALA A 100 25.78 5.37 -0.60
CA ALA A 100 27.14 4.82 -0.53
C ALA A 100 27.99 5.23 -1.75
N LEU A 101 27.42 5.19 -2.96
CA LEU A 101 28.10 5.62 -4.19
C LEU A 101 28.35 7.13 -4.19
N VAL A 102 27.37 7.92 -3.78
CA VAL A 102 27.50 9.38 -3.69
C VAL A 102 28.55 9.77 -2.64
N LYS A 103 28.62 9.05 -1.51
CA LYS A 103 29.60 9.31 -0.43
C LYS A 103 31.06 9.14 -0.86
N LEU A 104 31.33 8.36 -1.92
CA LEU A 104 32.68 8.23 -2.48
C LEU A 104 33.11 9.45 -3.31
N ALA A 105 32.17 10.29 -3.75
CA ALA A 105 32.46 11.48 -4.55
C ALA A 105 32.92 12.68 -3.68
N PRO A 106 33.65 13.66 -4.24
CA PRO A 106 34.00 14.90 -3.54
C PRO A 106 32.75 15.70 -3.14
N ARG A 107 32.82 16.45 -2.03
CA ARG A 107 31.68 17.21 -1.45
C ARG A 107 30.93 18.10 -2.45
N GLY A 108 31.65 18.75 -3.39
CA GLY A 108 31.03 19.57 -4.42
C GLY A 108 30.19 18.76 -5.43
N VAL A 109 30.69 17.58 -5.80
CA VAL A 109 29.99 16.67 -6.74
C VAL A 109 28.77 16.04 -6.07
N GLN A 110 28.87 15.68 -4.79
CA GLN A 110 27.73 15.16 -4.01
C GLN A 110 26.53 16.11 -4.03
N ARG A 111 26.80 17.41 -3.86
CA ARG A 111 25.76 18.43 -3.87
C ARG A 111 25.08 18.56 -5.23
N VAL A 112 25.87 18.58 -6.30
CA VAL A 112 25.33 18.66 -7.67
C VAL A 112 24.49 17.43 -8.00
N ILE A 113 24.97 16.23 -7.68
CA ILE A 113 24.22 14.98 -7.86
C ILE A 113 22.90 15.03 -7.06
N GLY A 114 22.94 15.46 -5.80
CA GLY A 114 21.76 15.57 -4.96
C GLY A 114 20.72 16.55 -5.50
N ILE A 115 21.14 17.72 -6.00
CA ILE A 115 20.25 18.71 -6.61
C ILE A 115 19.60 18.14 -7.89
N ILE A 116 20.39 17.52 -8.77
CA ILE A 116 19.88 16.94 -10.03
C ILE A 116 18.89 15.82 -9.73
N ALA A 117 19.25 14.88 -8.85
CA ALA A 117 18.40 13.76 -8.47
C ALA A 117 17.10 14.24 -7.81
N CYS A 118 17.18 15.13 -6.82
CA CYS A 118 15.98 15.67 -6.16
C CYS A 118 15.09 16.45 -7.13
N SER A 119 15.67 17.22 -8.05
CA SER A 119 14.90 17.97 -9.05
C SER A 119 14.18 17.04 -10.03
N ALA A 120 14.85 15.96 -10.47
CA ALA A 120 14.23 14.94 -11.32
C ALA A 120 13.09 14.21 -10.59
N CYS A 121 13.31 13.82 -9.32
CA CYS A 121 12.28 13.20 -8.48
C CYS A 121 11.09 14.13 -8.25
N LEU A 122 11.32 15.43 -8.00
CA LEU A 122 10.27 16.43 -7.88
C LEU A 122 9.46 16.59 -9.17
N GLY A 123 10.14 16.68 -10.32
CA GLY A 123 9.49 16.75 -11.61
C GLY A 123 8.60 15.54 -11.86
N TYR A 124 9.12 14.33 -11.62
CA TYR A 124 8.36 13.09 -11.77
C TYR A 124 7.17 13.02 -10.80
N ALA A 125 7.38 13.28 -9.51
CA ALA A 125 6.31 13.26 -8.51
C ALA A 125 5.21 14.28 -8.82
N GLY A 126 5.58 15.48 -9.29
CA GLY A 126 4.62 16.50 -9.70
C GLY A 126 3.80 16.10 -10.93
N LEU A 127 4.46 15.55 -11.96
CA LEU A 127 3.80 15.05 -13.18
C LEU A 127 2.80 13.94 -12.84
N ILE A 128 3.20 12.96 -12.03
CA ILE A 128 2.31 11.87 -11.65
C ILE A 128 1.20 12.36 -10.71
N ALA A 129 1.44 13.30 -9.80
CA ALA A 129 0.39 13.87 -8.96
C ALA A 129 -0.74 14.52 -9.79
N VAL A 130 -0.39 15.27 -10.84
CA VAL A 130 -1.37 15.87 -11.75
C VAL A 130 -2.06 14.82 -12.61
N GLY A 131 -1.29 13.93 -13.27
CA GLY A 131 -1.87 12.89 -14.13
C GLY A 131 -2.77 11.92 -13.37
N SER A 132 -2.42 11.61 -12.12
CA SER A 132 -3.24 10.76 -11.25
C SER A 132 -4.50 11.47 -10.74
N TYR A 133 -4.47 12.79 -10.54
CA TYR A 133 -5.67 13.57 -10.22
C TYR A 133 -6.69 13.49 -11.37
N ASP A 134 -6.26 13.73 -12.61
CA ASP A 134 -7.15 13.64 -13.79
C ASP A 134 -7.71 12.22 -13.98
N TRP A 135 -6.88 11.21 -13.74
CA TRP A 135 -7.30 9.81 -13.76
C TRP A 135 -8.36 9.52 -12.69
N VAL A 136 -8.13 9.92 -11.44
CA VAL A 136 -9.11 9.73 -10.33
C VAL A 136 -10.40 10.51 -10.60
N TYR A 137 -10.31 11.72 -11.14
CA TYR A 137 -11.47 12.50 -11.51
C TYR A 137 -12.31 11.83 -12.61
N THR A 138 -11.64 11.19 -13.57
CA THR A 138 -12.30 10.39 -14.61
C THR A 138 -12.98 9.17 -13.99
N LEU A 139 -12.34 8.47 -13.05
CA LEU A 139 -12.96 7.35 -12.32
C LEU A 139 -14.16 7.79 -11.47
N PHE A 140 -14.09 8.97 -10.86
CA PHE A 140 -15.18 9.56 -10.09
C PHE A 140 -16.41 9.79 -10.98
N LYS A 141 -16.22 10.37 -12.18
CA LYS A 141 -17.29 10.55 -13.18
C LYS A 141 -17.83 9.21 -13.70
N ALA A 142 -16.95 8.26 -13.97
CA ALA A 142 -17.32 6.97 -14.53
C ALA A 142 -18.15 6.13 -13.53
N GLY A 143 -17.96 6.34 -12.22
CA GLY A 143 -18.77 5.71 -11.19
C GLY A 143 -18.59 4.18 -11.08
N ILE A 144 -17.48 3.65 -11.62
CA ILE A 144 -17.20 2.22 -11.74
C ILE A 144 -16.95 1.60 -10.35
N GLY A 145 -17.62 0.48 -10.07
CA GLY A 145 -17.43 -0.33 -8.86
C GLY A 145 -16.04 -0.96 -8.80
N ALA A 146 -15.46 -1.06 -7.61
CA ALA A 146 -14.12 -1.62 -7.41
C ALA A 146 -14.16 -3.16 -7.30
N GLU A 147 -13.98 -3.87 -8.42
CA GLU A 147 -13.99 -5.34 -8.48
C GLU A 147 -15.14 -5.91 -7.61
N ASP A 148 -14.85 -6.89 -6.75
CA ASP A 148 -15.81 -7.51 -5.82
C ASP A 148 -16.27 -6.58 -4.69
N LEU A 149 -15.54 -5.49 -4.39
CA LEU A 149 -15.99 -4.50 -3.41
C LEU A 149 -17.08 -3.57 -3.95
N GLY A 150 -17.35 -3.60 -5.26
CA GLY A 150 -18.45 -2.85 -5.87
C GLY A 150 -19.80 -3.16 -5.23
N HIS A 151 -20.02 -4.40 -4.79
CA HIS A 151 -21.24 -4.81 -4.07
C HIS A 151 -21.43 -4.09 -2.73
N TYR A 152 -20.34 -3.69 -2.08
CA TYR A 152 -20.35 -2.93 -0.82
C TYR A 152 -20.36 -1.41 -1.04
N GLY A 153 -20.56 -0.95 -2.28
CA GLY A 153 -20.59 0.48 -2.63
C GLY A 153 -19.21 1.12 -2.81
N ILE A 154 -18.13 0.34 -2.73
CA ILE A 154 -16.77 0.86 -2.94
C ILE A 154 -16.52 0.98 -4.45
N LYS A 155 -16.31 2.22 -4.88
CA LYS A 155 -15.96 2.57 -6.27
C LYS A 155 -14.44 2.65 -6.45
N GLN A 156 -13.97 2.44 -7.68
CA GLN A 156 -12.54 2.46 -8.00
C GLN A 156 -11.85 3.77 -7.61
N TRP A 157 -12.54 4.91 -7.70
CA TRP A 157 -11.95 6.21 -7.32
C TRP A 157 -11.60 6.28 -5.83
N HIS A 158 -12.31 5.57 -4.93
CA HIS A 158 -11.97 5.54 -3.51
C HIS A 158 -10.58 4.93 -3.28
N ILE A 159 -10.29 3.85 -4.00
CA ILE A 159 -8.98 3.20 -3.95
C ILE A 159 -7.95 4.09 -4.67
N GLY A 160 -8.31 4.62 -5.84
CA GLY A 160 -7.42 5.41 -6.69
C GLY A 160 -6.96 6.74 -6.10
N MET A 161 -7.73 7.34 -5.17
CA MET A 161 -7.37 8.60 -4.49
C MET A 161 -6.00 8.57 -3.80
N ILE A 162 -5.52 7.39 -3.43
CA ILE A 162 -4.23 7.25 -2.77
C ILE A 162 -3.05 7.63 -3.68
N VAL A 163 -3.20 7.53 -4.99
CA VAL A 163 -2.14 7.85 -5.94
C VAL A 163 -1.82 9.36 -5.94
N PRO A 164 -2.77 10.27 -6.19
CA PRO A 164 -2.49 11.71 -6.13
C PRO A 164 -2.08 12.15 -4.72
N PHE A 165 -2.71 11.58 -3.68
CA PHE A 165 -2.36 11.89 -2.30
C PHE A 165 -0.94 11.44 -1.94
N GLY A 166 -0.56 10.22 -2.29
CA GLY A 166 0.77 9.65 -2.09
C GLY A 166 1.85 10.46 -2.77
N TYR A 167 1.67 10.76 -4.07
CA TYR A 167 2.64 11.57 -4.80
C TYR A 167 2.71 13.02 -4.33
N ALA A 168 1.61 13.60 -3.84
CA ALA A 168 1.64 14.92 -3.20
C ALA A 168 2.48 14.93 -1.92
N MET A 169 2.33 13.91 -1.05
CA MET A 169 3.17 13.77 0.14
C MET A 169 4.64 13.64 -0.23
N VAL A 170 4.96 12.79 -1.22
CA VAL A 170 6.32 12.55 -1.70
C VAL A 170 6.94 13.81 -2.30
N PHE A 171 6.17 14.58 -3.06
CA PHE A 171 6.58 15.85 -3.61
C PHE A 171 6.99 16.83 -2.50
N ILE A 172 6.15 16.97 -1.44
CA ILE A 172 6.46 17.82 -0.29
C ILE A 172 7.77 17.37 0.37
N ARG A 173 7.98 16.06 0.55
CA ARG A 173 9.21 15.53 1.17
C ARG A 173 10.46 15.80 0.35
N PHE A 174 10.43 15.56 -0.96
CA PHE A 174 11.57 15.89 -1.83
C PHE A 174 11.82 17.39 -1.91
N LEU A 175 10.78 18.22 -1.80
CA LEU A 175 10.93 19.68 -1.73
C LEU A 175 11.66 20.07 -0.44
N GLU A 176 11.28 19.50 0.71
CA GLU A 176 11.97 19.70 1.98
C GLU A 176 13.45 19.31 1.90
N ILE A 177 13.77 18.18 1.24
CA ILE A 177 15.15 17.71 1.04
C ILE A 177 15.92 18.66 0.12
N LEU A 178 15.35 19.05 -1.02
CA LEU A 178 15.99 19.98 -1.96
C LEU A 178 16.33 21.32 -1.29
N VAL A 179 15.39 21.86 -0.49
CA VAL A 179 15.60 23.12 0.24
C VAL A 179 16.73 23.00 1.26
N ARG A 180 16.87 21.85 1.94
CA ARG A 180 18.00 21.61 2.88
C ARG A 180 19.34 21.59 2.13
N ILE A 181 19.42 20.86 1.02
CA ILE A 181 20.63 20.81 0.17
C ILE A 181 21.01 22.19 -0.35
N LEU A 182 20.04 23.02 -0.73
CA LEU A 182 20.28 24.40 -1.17
C LEU A 182 20.74 25.32 -0.04
N ARG A 183 20.36 25.04 1.21
CA ARG A 183 20.75 25.82 2.40
C ARG A 183 22.03 25.32 3.07
N ASP A 184 22.73 24.33 2.50
CA ASP A 184 23.89 23.66 3.13
C ASP A 184 23.57 23.07 4.52
N GLN A 185 22.34 22.57 4.70
CA GLN A 185 21.89 21.85 5.89
C GLN A 185 21.73 20.37 5.59
#